data_AF-A0A4Q4RW65-F1
#
_entry.id   AF-A0A4Q4RW65-F1
#
_cell.length_a   1.000
_cell.length_b   1.000
_cell.length_c   1.000
_cell.angle_alpha   90.00
_cell.angle_beta   90.00
_cell.angle_gamma   90.00
#
_symmetry.space_group_name_H-M   'P 1'
#
loop_
_entity.id
_entity.type
_entity.pdbx_description
1 polymer ?
#
loop_
_entity_poly.entity_id
_entity_poly.type
_entity_poly.pdbx_seq_one_letter_code
_entity_poly.pdbx_strand_id
1 'polypeptide(L)'
;MAQTPTPQIRSIYRRLLRELPSTPQTTRTQHQKLSSPSKLQQRIRQTLSRPSPTGNAQSQIAQAEQFIQYVQAQRTHSALLERYNPGMGMTEEERVRLSARRVGINLPVEYQEEK
;
A
#
# COMPACT_ATOMS: atom_id res chain seq x y z
N MET A 1 -8.06 28.51 -22.42
CA MET A 1 -8.73 27.53 -21.55
C MET A 1 -8.38 26.14 -22.06
N ALA A 2 -7.35 25.49 -21.50
CA ALA A 2 -6.89 24.18 -21.99
C ALA A 2 -7.88 23.10 -21.52
N GLN A 3 -8.62 22.53 -22.47
CA GLN A 3 -9.50 21.39 -22.21
C GLN A 3 -8.63 20.14 -22.08
N THR A 4 -8.63 19.51 -20.91
CA THR A 4 -7.87 18.28 -20.68
C THR A 4 -8.55 17.10 -21.38
N PRO A 5 -7.81 16.25 -22.11
CA PRO A 5 -8.43 15.16 -22.85
C PRO A 5 -8.94 14.08 -21.87
N THR A 6 -10.24 13.79 -21.94
CA THR A 6 -10.89 12.70 -21.20
C THR A 6 -10.16 11.34 -21.24
N PRO A 7 -9.46 10.90 -22.31
CA PRO A 7 -8.67 9.66 -22.28
C PRO A 7 -7.50 9.69 -21.29
N GLN A 8 -6.86 10.84 -21.07
CA GLN A 8 -5.72 10.97 -20.16
C GLN A 8 -6.16 10.71 -18.72
N ILE A 9 -7.25 11.34 -18.28
CA ILE A 9 -7.82 11.15 -16.94
C ILE A 9 -8.21 9.68 -16.70
N ARG A 10 -8.79 9.02 -17.71
CA ARG A 10 -9.11 7.58 -17.64
C ARG A 10 -7.85 6.72 -17.51
N SER A 11 -6.77 7.07 -18.20
CA SER A 11 -5.51 6.33 -18.13
C SER A 11 -4.88 6.42 -16.74
N ILE A 12 -4.86 7.62 -16.14
CA ILE A 12 -4.35 7.88 -14.79
C ILE A 12 -5.18 7.14 -13.74
N TYR A 13 -6.51 7.25 -13.84
CA TYR A 13 -7.43 6.52 -12.95
C TYR A 13 -7.17 5.02 -12.96
N ARG A 14 -7.00 4.40 -14.15
CA ARG A 14 -6.72 2.97 -14.27
C ARG A 14 -5.35 2.58 -13.70
N ARG A 15 -4.33 3.44 -13.88
CA ARG A 15 -3.01 3.23 -13.25
C ARG A 15 -3.14 3.25 -11.72
N LEU A 16 -3.80 4.26 -11.15
CA LEU A 16 -4.06 4.34 -9.72
C LEU A 16 -4.77 3.10 -9.17
N LEU A 17 -5.82 2.64 -9.86
CA LEU A 17 -6.57 1.46 -9.42
C LEU A 17 -5.75 0.17 -9.41
N ARG A 18 -4.68 0.07 -10.22
CA ARG A 18 -3.80 -1.11 -10.26
C ARG A 18 -2.77 -1.10 -9.13
N GLU A 19 -2.39 0.08 -8.65
CA GLU A 19 -1.43 0.23 -7.56
C GLU A 19 -2.07 0.10 -6.17
N LEU A 20 -3.39 0.27 -6.06
CA LEU A 20 -4.11 0.08 -4.81
C LEU A 20 -4.15 -1.41 -4.44
N PRO A 21 -3.94 -1.77 -3.16
CA PRO A 21 -4.10 -3.14 -2.70
C PRO A 21 -5.50 -3.64 -3.07
N SER A 22 -5.60 -4.60 -3.99
CA SER A 22 -6.84 -5.31 -4.22
C SER A 22 -7.07 -6.15 -2.97
N THR A 23 -8.06 -5.79 -2.16
CA THR A 23 -8.41 -6.59 -0.98
C THR A 23 -8.62 -8.04 -1.43
N PRO A 24 -7.91 -9.01 -0.84
CA PRO A 24 -8.12 -10.42 -1.17
C PRO A 24 -9.59 -10.75 -0.87
N GLN A 25 -10.28 -11.29 -1.88
CA GLN A 25 -11.69 -11.65 -1.76
C GLN A 25 -11.84 -12.75 -0.70
N THR A 26 -12.51 -12.43 0.40
CA THR A 26 -12.99 -13.46 1.34
C THR A 26 -14.28 -14.11 0.83
N THR A 27 -14.93 -13.53 -0.19
CA THR A 27 -16.20 -13.99 -0.75
C THR A 27 -16.03 -14.48 -2.19
N ARG A 28 -16.53 -15.70 -2.42
CA ARG A 28 -16.30 -16.57 -3.58
C ARG A 28 -16.85 -16.09 -4.94
N THR A 29 -17.35 -14.86 -5.06
CA THR A 29 -18.06 -14.40 -6.26
C THR A 29 -17.24 -13.34 -7.03
N GLN A 30 -16.78 -13.71 -8.23
CA GLN A 30 -16.03 -12.87 -9.17
C GLN A 30 -16.73 -11.54 -9.52
N HIS A 31 -18.06 -11.50 -9.45
CA HIS A 31 -18.87 -10.34 -9.85
C HIS A 31 -18.97 -9.21 -8.81
N GLN A 32 -18.55 -9.44 -7.56
CA GLN A 32 -18.64 -8.41 -6.51
C GLN A 32 -17.65 -7.25 -6.70
N LYS A 33 -16.59 -7.45 -7.50
CA LYS A 33 -15.57 -6.42 -7.81
C LYS A 33 -16.11 -5.26 -8.65
N LEU A 34 -17.13 -5.47 -9.48
CA LEU A 34 -17.71 -4.42 -10.32
C LEU A 34 -18.89 -3.70 -9.68
N SER A 35 -19.58 -4.35 -8.74
CA SER A 35 -20.84 -3.85 -8.18
C SER A 35 -20.69 -3.01 -6.91
N SER A 36 -19.57 -3.09 -6.19
CA SER A 36 -19.33 -2.27 -4.99
C SER A 36 -17.92 -1.67 -4.96
N PRO A 37 -17.72 -0.45 -5.51
CA PRO A 37 -16.44 0.23 -5.42
C PRO A 37 -16.16 0.64 -3.97
N SER A 38 -14.90 0.51 -3.53
CA SER A 38 -14.47 0.97 -2.20
C SER A 38 -14.73 2.47 -2.03
N LYS A 39 -14.99 2.91 -0.79
CA LYS A 39 -15.13 4.34 -0.43
C LYS A 39 -13.95 5.17 -0.95
N LEU A 40 -12.75 4.60 -0.95
CA LEU A 40 -11.55 5.23 -1.49
C LEU A 40 -11.61 5.38 -3.02
N GLN A 41 -12.03 4.34 -3.73
CA GLN A 41 -12.22 4.40 -5.19
C GLN A 41 -13.30 5.42 -5.59
N GLN A 42 -14.39 5.49 -4.82
CA GLN A 42 -15.45 6.48 -5.00
C GLN A 42 -14.89 7.91 -4.80
N ARG A 43 -14.11 8.14 -3.74
CA ARG A 43 -13.47 9.44 -3.48
C ARG A 43 -12.50 9.81 -4.60
N ILE A 44 -11.61 8.91 -5.02
CA ILE A 44 -10.68 9.15 -6.14
C ILE A 44 -11.43 9.49 -7.43
N ARG A 45 -12.51 8.76 -7.73
CA ARG A 45 -13.35 9.06 -8.89
C ARG A 45 -13.94 10.47 -8.78
N GLN A 46 -14.50 10.83 -7.62
CA GLN A 46 -15.09 12.15 -7.39
C GLN A 46 -14.07 13.28 -7.53
N THR A 47 -12.84 13.11 -7.03
CA THR A 47 -11.79 14.13 -7.13
C THR A 47 -11.31 14.33 -8.56
N LEU A 48 -11.22 13.26 -9.36
CA LEU A 48 -10.80 13.32 -10.76
C LEU A 48 -11.92 13.81 -11.70
N SER A 49 -13.18 13.55 -11.38
CA SER A 49 -14.32 13.97 -12.20
C SER A 49 -14.82 15.38 -11.90
N ARG A 50 -14.54 15.91 -10.70
CA ARG A 50 -15.01 17.23 -10.29
C ARG A 50 -13.96 18.28 -10.67
N PRO A 51 -14.26 19.21 -11.60
CA PRO A 51 -13.35 20.29 -11.91
C PRO A 51 -13.11 21.14 -10.67
N SER A 52 -11.85 21.45 -10.36
CA SER A 52 -11.52 22.35 -9.26
C SER A 52 -12.13 23.73 -9.53
N PRO A 53 -12.89 24.32 -8.60
CA PRO A 53 -13.43 25.67 -8.78
C PRO A 53 -12.34 26.75 -8.76
N THR A 54 -11.17 26.45 -8.19
CA THR A 54 -10.08 27.41 -7.95
C THR A 54 -8.71 26.97 -8.49
N GLY A 55 -8.60 25.73 -9.00
CA GLY A 55 -7.33 25.14 -9.42
C GLY A 55 -7.28 24.81 -10.91
N ASN A 56 -6.11 24.98 -11.53
CA ASN A 56 -5.86 24.55 -12.90
C ASN A 56 -6.05 23.03 -13.02
N ALA A 57 -6.87 22.56 -13.96
CA ALA A 57 -7.06 21.11 -14.20
C ALA A 57 -5.73 20.37 -14.45
N GLN A 58 -4.76 21.06 -15.04
CA GLN A 58 -3.42 20.53 -15.28
C GLN A 58 -2.65 20.23 -13.98
N SER A 59 -2.80 21.04 -12.93
CA SER A 59 -2.10 20.80 -11.66
C SER A 59 -2.65 19.59 -10.93
N GLN A 60 -3.96 19.34 -11.01
CA GLN A 60 -4.58 18.11 -10.46
C GLN A 60 -4.06 16.85 -11.17
N ILE A 61 -3.88 16.92 -12.49
CA ILE A 61 -3.31 15.81 -13.26
C ILE A 61 -1.86 15.53 -12.83
N ALA A 62 -1.03 16.58 -12.72
CA ALA A 62 0.35 16.44 -12.27
C ALA A 62 0.42 15.86 -10.85
N GLN A 63 -0.44 16.30 -9.94
CA GLN A 63 -0.56 15.74 -8.59
C GLN A 63 -0.93 14.25 -8.61
N ALA A 64 -1.86 13.85 -9.48
CA ALA A 64 -2.25 12.45 -9.61
C ALA A 64 -1.10 11.58 -10.14
N GLU A 65 -0.31 12.08 -11.10
CA GLU A 65 0.87 11.39 -11.60
C GLU A 65 1.95 11.23 -10.52
N GLN A 66 2.20 12.29 -9.76
CA GLN A 66 3.15 12.25 -8.63
C GLN A 66 2.69 11.27 -7.54
N PHE A 67 1.39 11.19 -7.29
CA PHE A 67 0.84 10.21 -6.35
C PHE A 67 1.02 8.76 -6.84
N ILE A 68 0.85 8.48 -8.14
CA ILE A 68 1.16 7.15 -8.71
C ILE A 68 2.62 6.79 -8.44
N GLN A 69 3.55 7.71 -8.72
CA GLN A 69 4.98 7.48 -8.50
C GLN A 69 5.30 7.20 -7.03
N TYR A 70 4.67 7.95 -6.11
CA TYR A 70 4.80 7.73 -4.69
C TYR A 70 4.32 6.33 -4.26
N VAL A 71 3.16 5.89 -4.71
CA VAL A 71 2.62 4.56 -4.36
C VAL A 71 3.52 3.44 -4.87
N GLN A 72 4.04 3.58 -6.09
CA GLN A 72 5.01 2.64 -6.66
C GLN A 72 6.29 2.57 -5.82
N ALA A 73 6.84 3.73 -5.44
CA ALA A 73 8.00 3.82 -4.57
C ALA A 73 7.72 3.24 -3.17
N GLN A 74 6.53 3.43 -2.62
CA GLN A 74 6.14 2.87 -1.34
C GLN A 74 6.15 1.34 -1.38
N ARG A 75 5.65 0.74 -2.48
CA ARG A 75 5.67 -0.72 -2.66
C ARG A 75 7.09 -1.26 -2.75
N THR A 76 7.97 -0.64 -3.53
CA THR A 76 9.36 -1.08 -3.64
C THR A 76 10.09 -0.92 -2.31
N HIS A 77 9.84 0.17 -1.59
CA HIS A 77 10.36 0.40 -0.25
C HIS A 77 9.92 -0.69 0.74
N SER A 78 8.63 -1.03 0.79
CA SER A 78 8.13 -2.14 1.62
C SER A 78 8.79 -3.47 1.28
N ALA A 79 8.92 -3.80 -0.02
CA ALA A 79 9.57 -5.03 -0.45
C ALA A 79 11.08 -5.07 -0.08
N LEU A 80 11.78 -3.94 -0.17
CA LEU A 80 13.18 -3.84 0.24
C LEU A 80 13.33 -3.98 1.75
N LEU A 81 12.44 -3.37 2.54
CA LEU A 81 12.43 -3.52 3.98
C LEU A 81 12.25 -4.98 4.42
N GLU A 82 11.29 -5.69 3.82
CA GLU A 82 11.07 -7.12 4.12
C GLU A 82 12.30 -7.98 3.77
N ARG A 83 12.98 -7.67 2.65
CA ARG A 83 14.14 -8.44 2.19
C ARG A 83 15.38 -8.23 3.05
N TYR A 84 15.67 -6.98 3.39
CA TYR A 84 16.92 -6.62 4.07
C TYR A 84 16.75 -6.53 5.59
N ASN A 85 15.52 -6.42 6.10
CA ASN A 85 15.23 -6.39 7.52
C ASN A 85 14.14 -7.42 7.90
N PRO A 86 14.41 -8.72 7.72
CA PRO A 86 13.46 -9.77 8.10
C PRO A 86 13.25 -9.87 9.62
N GLY A 87 14.12 -9.24 10.42
CA GLY A 87 14.03 -9.19 11.87
C GLY A 87 13.32 -7.97 12.43
N MET A 88 12.67 -7.15 11.59
CA MET A 88 12.02 -5.90 12.03
C MET A 88 10.84 -6.17 13.00
N GLY A 89 10.17 -7.31 12.85
CA GLY A 89 9.06 -7.73 13.70
C GLY A 89 9.44 -8.70 14.82
N MET A 90 10.71 -9.07 14.97
CA MET A 90 11.17 -9.99 16.02
C MET A 90 11.47 -9.22 17.30
N THR A 91 11.01 -9.72 18.45
CA THR A 91 11.47 -9.20 19.74
C THR A 91 12.95 -9.56 19.94
N GLU A 92 13.62 -8.84 20.83
CA GLU A 92 15.03 -9.10 21.13
C GLU A 92 15.23 -10.52 21.69
N GLU A 93 14.30 -10.99 22.53
CA GLU A 93 14.25 -12.35 23.07
C GLU A 93 14.18 -13.42 21.96
N GLU A 94 13.31 -13.23 20.96
CA GLU A 94 13.17 -14.13 19.82
C GLU A 94 14.44 -14.16 18.97
N ARG A 95 15.08 -13.01 18.79
CA ARG A 95 16.36 -12.89 18.06
C ARG A 95 17.47 -13.66 18.77
N VAL A 96 17.59 -13.52 20.10
CA VAL A 96 18.56 -14.25 20.92
C VAL A 96 18.29 -15.75 20.84
N ARG A 97 17.03 -16.18 20.97
CA ARG A 97 16.64 -17.59 20.87
C ARG A 97 16.95 -18.22 19.52
N LEU A 98 16.67 -17.55 18.41
CA LEU A 98 16.99 -18.04 17.06
C LEU A 98 18.51 -18.09 16.83
N SER A 99 19.26 -17.16 17.41
CA SER A 99 20.73 -17.16 17.34
C SER A 99 21.34 -18.33 18.13
N ALA A 100 20.83 -18.61 19.34
CA ALA A 100 21.24 -19.77 20.11
C ALA A 100 20.96 -21.09 19.35
N ARG A 101 19.79 -21.20 18.73
CA ARG A 101 19.44 -22.36 17.89
C ARG A 101 20.36 -22.56 16.69
N ARG A 102 20.89 -21.49 16.09
CA ARG A 102 21.89 -21.61 15.00
C ARG A 102 23.17 -22.30 15.45
N VAL A 103 23.53 -22.20 16.73
CA VAL A 103 24.71 -22.85 17.33
C VAL A 103 24.37 -24.25 17.89
N GLY A 104 23.11 -24.68 17.78
CA GLY A 104 22.64 -25.97 18.31
C GLY A 104 22.39 -25.97 19.81
N ILE A 105 22.24 -24.79 20.43
CA ILE A 105 22.01 -24.64 21.87
C ILE A 105 20.61 -24.03 22.08
N ASN A 106 19.90 -24.47 23.12
CA ASN A 106 18.65 -23.83 23.54
C ASN A 106 18.94 -22.76 24.61
N LEU A 107 18.28 -21.61 24.49
CA LEU A 107 18.38 -20.55 25.49
C LEU A 107 17.82 -21.05 26.84
N PRO A 108 18.52 -20.82 27.97
CA PRO A 108 18.01 -21.14 29.31
C PRO A 108 16.69 -20.42 29.59
N VAL A 109 15.89 -20.98 30.50
CA VAL A 109 14.68 -20.30 30.98
C VAL A 109 15.12 -19.08 31.78
N GLU A 110 14.67 -17.89 31.38
CA GLU A 110 14.88 -16.64 32.11
C GLU A 110 14.33 -16.79 33.53
N TYR A 111 15.09 -16.35 34.54
CA TYR A 111 14.65 -16.38 35.93
C TYR A 111 13.49 -15.39 36.09
N GLN A 112 12.29 -15.90 36.39
CA GLN A 112 11.18 -15.05 36.79
C GLN A 112 11.22 -14.91 38.31
N GLU A 113 11.45 -13.69 38.80
CA GLU A 113 11.25 -13.37 40.21
C GLU A 113 9.77 -13.59 40.54
N GLU A 114 9.47 -14.67 41.25
CA GLU A 114 8.14 -14.90 41.83
C GLU A 114 7.85 -13.75 42.79
N LYS A 115 6.75 -13.05 42.55
CA LYS A 115 6.29 -11.92 43.34
C LYS A 115 5.07 -12.30 44.16
#